data_AF-A0A483G0C9-F1
#
_entry.id   AF-A0A483G0C9-F1
#
_cell.length_a   1.000
_cell.length_b   1.000
_cell.length_c   1.000
_cell.angle_alpha   90.00
_cell.angle_beta   90.00
_cell.angle_gamma   90.00
#
_symmetry.space_group_name_H-M   'P 1'
#
loop_
_entity.id
_entity.type
_entity.pdbx_description
1 polymer ?
#
loop_
_entity_poly.entity_id
_entity_poly.type
_entity_poly.pdbx_seq_one_letter_code
_entity_poly.pdbx_strand_id
1 'polypeptide(L)'
;MPIEDRDFDDFIIVDPMGVVPAIYVYFKKAPVEEYEVDYYENFEGRSRQGKYQVDHIPSRDAVRVYLEDLYPDEGSKYIDKMVDKVASVAIPIAVHQKCSETYGGRNNRKVETESGEMITKKELDARDLEAAVNANWDANAECLKNEYGMSNEKIEEIRAKLHKLNRNVGLY
;
A
#
# COMPACT_ATOMS: atom_id res chain seq x y z
N MET A 1 -11.90 11.59 -35.65
CA MET A 1 -12.28 11.94 -34.27
C MET A 1 -11.16 11.47 -33.36
N PRO A 2 -10.64 12.29 -32.45
CA PRO A 2 -9.68 11.82 -31.47
C PRO A 2 -10.38 10.79 -30.59
N ILE A 3 -9.71 9.67 -30.32
CA ILE A 3 -10.19 8.65 -29.40
C ILE A 3 -10.11 9.30 -28.02
N GLU A 4 -11.27 9.52 -27.40
CA GLU A 4 -11.38 9.87 -25.97
C GLU A 4 -10.58 8.85 -25.16
N ASP A 5 -9.84 9.30 -24.15
CA ASP A 5 -9.31 8.45 -23.08
C ASP A 5 -10.49 7.73 -22.42
N ARG A 6 -10.88 6.58 -22.97
CA ARG A 6 -11.71 5.61 -22.27
C ARG A 6 -10.76 4.63 -21.64
N ASP A 7 -11.12 4.21 -20.43
CA ASP A 7 -10.50 3.13 -19.70
C ASP A 7 -10.73 1.82 -20.49
N PHE A 8 -9.94 1.62 -21.53
CA PHE A 8 -10.10 0.52 -22.48
C PHE A 8 -9.22 -0.65 -22.05
N ASP A 9 -9.74 -1.46 -21.14
CA ASP A 9 -9.03 -2.63 -20.62
C ASP A 9 -9.03 -3.82 -21.61
N ASP A 10 -10.06 -4.01 -22.43
CA ASP A 10 -10.15 -5.07 -23.44
C ASP A 10 -10.75 -4.64 -24.79
N PHE A 11 -10.34 -5.36 -25.85
CA PHE A 11 -10.85 -5.22 -27.20
C PHE A 11 -11.03 -6.59 -27.86
N ILE A 12 -12.07 -6.72 -28.67
CA ILE A 12 -12.14 -7.76 -29.69
C ILE A 12 -11.83 -7.09 -31.03
N ILE A 13 -10.67 -7.42 -31.60
CA ILE A 13 -10.28 -7.00 -32.93
C ILE A 13 -10.89 -8.00 -33.92
N VAL A 14 -11.87 -7.55 -34.70
CA VAL A 14 -12.54 -8.35 -35.72
C VAL A 14 -11.99 -7.96 -37.10
N ASP A 15 -11.50 -8.94 -37.86
CA ASP A 15 -11.18 -8.73 -39.27
C ASP A 15 -12.48 -8.63 -40.09
N PRO A 16 -12.78 -7.48 -40.73
CA PRO A 16 -13.99 -7.33 -41.53
C PRO A 16 -14.04 -8.26 -42.75
N MET A 17 -12.89 -8.79 -43.20
CA MET A 17 -12.83 -9.76 -44.30
C MET A 17 -12.97 -11.21 -43.84
N GLY A 18 -12.94 -11.48 -42.53
CA GLY A 18 -13.08 -12.82 -41.96
C GLY A 18 -11.92 -13.77 -42.24
N VAL A 19 -10.76 -13.26 -42.66
CA VAL A 19 -9.54 -14.03 -42.93
C VAL A 19 -8.82 -14.37 -41.63
N VAL A 20 -8.81 -13.44 -40.67
CA VAL A 20 -8.26 -13.62 -39.33
C VAL A 20 -9.39 -13.83 -38.32
N PRO A 21 -9.35 -14.89 -37.49
CA PRO A 21 -10.30 -15.05 -36.39
C PRO A 21 -10.28 -13.83 -35.46
N ALA A 22 -11.42 -13.51 -34.85
CA ALA A 22 -11.50 -12.41 -33.89
C ALA A 22 -10.44 -12.58 -32.78
N ILE A 23 -9.65 -11.53 -32.55
CA ILE A 23 -8.57 -11.53 -31.55
C ILE A 23 -9.05 -10.77 -30.32
N TYR A 24 -9.07 -11.45 -29.18
CA TYR A 24 -9.28 -10.81 -27.89
C TYR A 24 -7.95 -10.26 -27.35
N VAL A 25 -7.89 -8.95 -27.11
CA VAL A 25 -6.75 -8.23 -26.55
C VAL A 25 -7.18 -7.68 -25.20
N TYR A 26 -6.38 -7.89 -24.16
CA TYR A 26 -6.61 -7.30 -22.84
C TYR A 26 -5.32 -6.65 -22.34
N PHE A 27 -5.40 -5.37 -21.99
CA PHE A 27 -4.29 -4.60 -21.45
C PHE A 27 -4.23 -4.81 -19.94
N LYS A 28 -3.11 -5.36 -19.45
CA LYS A 28 -2.83 -5.53 -18.02
C LYS A 28 -1.85 -4.47 -17.56
N LYS A 29 -2.12 -3.82 -16.42
CA LYS A 29 -1.12 -3.03 -15.69
C LYS A 29 0.17 -3.84 -15.52
N ALA A 30 1.33 -3.20 -15.68
CA ALA A 30 2.62 -3.86 -15.47
C ALA A 30 2.67 -4.54 -14.09
N PRO A 31 3.32 -5.70 -13.94
CA PRO A 31 3.56 -6.28 -12.62
C PRO A 31 4.23 -5.27 -11.69
N VAL A 32 4.03 -5.46 -10.38
CA VAL A 32 4.68 -4.63 -9.37
C VAL A 32 6.20 -4.81 -9.43
N GLU A 33 6.95 -3.72 -9.32
CA GLU A 33 8.41 -3.74 -9.28
C GLU A 33 8.93 -3.87 -7.84
N GLU A 34 10.18 -4.32 -7.71
CA GLU A 34 10.83 -4.44 -6.41
C GLU A 34 10.98 -3.06 -5.75
N TYR A 35 10.51 -2.93 -4.50
CA TYR A 35 10.55 -1.67 -3.74
C TYR A 35 9.81 -0.52 -4.39
N GLU A 36 8.87 -0.82 -5.29
CA GLU A 36 7.96 0.17 -5.83
C GLU A 36 7.14 0.78 -4.69
N VAL A 37 7.07 2.11 -4.68
CA VAL A 37 6.29 2.88 -3.70
C VAL A 37 5.26 3.70 -4.45
N ASP A 38 3.99 3.59 -4.06
CA ASP A 38 2.87 4.31 -4.65
C ASP A 38 1.67 4.26 -3.68
N TYR A 39 0.53 4.85 -4.04
CA TYR A 39 -0.73 4.61 -3.32
C TYR A 39 -1.20 3.16 -3.49
N TYR A 40 -1.86 2.60 -2.47
CA TYR A 40 -2.31 1.21 -2.51
C TYR A 40 -3.17 0.87 -3.74
N GLU A 41 -4.12 1.75 -4.09
CA GLU A 41 -4.99 1.59 -5.27
C GLU A 41 -4.21 1.39 -6.59
N ASN A 42 -2.99 1.94 -6.69
CA ASN A 42 -2.16 1.80 -7.88
C ASN A 42 -1.51 0.42 -8.02
N PHE A 43 -1.57 -0.41 -6.98
CA PHE A 43 -1.04 -1.77 -6.98
C PHE A 43 -2.07 -2.86 -7.28
N GLU A 44 -3.36 -2.50 -7.40
CA GLU A 44 -4.43 -3.46 -7.62
C GLU A 44 -4.16 -4.32 -8.88
N GLY A 45 -4.17 -5.65 -8.72
CA GLY A 45 -3.90 -6.61 -9.80
C GLY A 45 -2.42 -6.72 -10.24
N ARG A 46 -1.49 -5.97 -9.62
CA ARG A 46 -0.06 -5.93 -10.03
C ARG A 46 0.83 -6.91 -9.26
N SER A 47 0.43 -7.31 -8.05
CA SER A 47 1.16 -8.28 -7.21
C SER A 47 1.04 -9.76 -7.63
N ARG A 48 0.72 -10.01 -8.91
CA ARG A 48 0.36 -11.34 -9.45
C ARG A 48 1.53 -12.28 -9.72
N GLN A 49 2.77 -11.81 -9.60
CA GLN A 49 3.97 -12.65 -9.80
C GLN A 49 4.33 -13.51 -8.59
N GLY A 50 3.70 -13.30 -7.43
CA GLY A 50 3.98 -14.07 -6.22
C GLY A 50 5.38 -13.86 -5.64
N LYS A 51 6.07 -12.78 -6.01
CA LYS A 51 7.40 -12.41 -5.49
C LYS A 51 7.33 -11.34 -4.40
N TYR A 52 6.44 -10.38 -4.60
CA TYR A 52 6.27 -9.23 -3.73
C TYR A 52 4.85 -9.21 -3.16
N GLN A 53 4.71 -8.58 -2.00
CA GLN A 53 3.46 -8.15 -1.42
C GLN A 53 3.53 -6.65 -1.17
N VAL A 54 2.37 -6.00 -1.17
CA VAL A 54 2.25 -4.57 -1.00
C VAL A 54 1.82 -4.30 0.43
N ASP A 55 2.70 -3.62 1.16
CA ASP A 55 2.51 -3.26 2.56
C ASP A 55 2.06 -1.80 2.67
N HIS A 56 1.01 -1.53 3.46
CA HIS A 56 0.55 -0.16 3.74
C HIS A 56 1.42 0.44 4.83
N ILE A 57 2.00 1.61 4.58
CA ILE A 57 2.84 2.30 5.56
C ILE A 57 2.35 3.75 5.71
N PRO A 58 1.65 4.10 6.82
CA PRO A 58 1.45 3.27 8.01
C PRO A 58 0.34 2.21 7.80
N SER A 59 0.18 1.30 8.76
CA SER A 59 -0.76 0.18 8.63
C SER A 59 -2.19 0.64 8.27
N ARG A 60 -2.83 -0.11 7.37
CA ARG A 60 -4.21 0.10 6.92
C ARG A 60 -5.20 0.32 8.07
N ASP A 61 -5.08 -0.46 9.14
CA ASP A 61 -6.00 -0.37 10.27
C ASP A 61 -5.76 0.88 11.14
N ALA A 62 -4.50 1.32 11.29
CA ALA A 62 -4.20 2.55 12.02
C ALA A 62 -4.76 3.78 11.28
N VAL A 63 -4.61 3.82 9.94
CA VAL A 63 -5.20 4.88 9.13
C VAL A 63 -6.73 4.85 9.20
N ARG A 64 -7.34 3.65 9.18
CA ARG A 64 -8.79 3.54 9.36
C ARG A 64 -9.26 4.15 10.68
N VAL A 65 -8.62 3.78 11.80
CA VAL A 65 -8.96 4.33 13.13
C VAL A 65 -8.83 5.86 13.12
N TYR A 66 -7.73 6.39 12.59
CA TYR A 66 -7.52 7.83 12.47
C TYR A 66 -8.63 8.52 11.65
N LEU A 67 -9.01 7.96 10.50
CA LEU A 67 -10.01 8.55 9.62
C LEU A 67 -11.43 8.45 10.19
N GLU A 68 -11.75 7.37 10.91
CA GLU A 68 -13.03 7.20 11.59
C GLU A 68 -13.18 8.21 12.74
N ASP A 69 -12.10 8.54 13.44
CA ASP A 69 -12.08 9.59 14.47
C ASP A 69 -12.17 11.01 13.86
N LEU A 70 -11.51 11.23 12.72
CA LEU A 70 -11.51 12.53 12.03
C LEU A 70 -12.85 12.84 11.33
N TYR A 71 -13.52 11.81 10.82
CA TYR A 71 -14.76 11.92 10.06
C TYR A 71 -15.85 10.99 10.61
N PRO A 72 -16.35 11.23 11.83
CA PRO A 72 -17.26 10.31 12.54
C PRO A 72 -18.62 10.14 11.87
N ASP A 73 -19.03 11.10 11.03
CA ASP A 73 -20.31 11.09 10.31
C ASP A 73 -20.21 10.44 8.92
N GLU A 74 -18.99 10.12 8.46
CA GLU A 74 -18.77 9.54 7.14
C GLU A 74 -19.00 8.03 7.13
N GLY A 75 -19.53 7.52 6.02
CA GLY A 75 -19.78 6.09 5.87
C GLY A 75 -18.51 5.28 5.64
N SER A 76 -18.52 4.00 6.03
CA SER A 76 -17.38 3.09 5.86
C SER A 76 -16.81 3.05 4.42
N LYS A 77 -17.66 3.17 3.40
CA LYS A 77 -17.24 3.23 1.99
C LYS A 77 -16.38 4.46 1.67
N TYR A 78 -16.62 5.58 2.32
CA TYR A 78 -15.81 6.79 2.15
C TYR A 78 -14.44 6.59 2.82
N ILE A 79 -14.43 6.06 4.04
CA ILE A 79 -13.22 5.69 4.76
C ILE A 79 -12.37 4.70 3.96
N ASP A 80 -12.98 3.65 3.39
CA ASP A 80 -12.29 2.65 2.56
C ASP A 80 -11.54 3.29 1.38
N LYS A 81 -12.19 4.24 0.68
CA LYS A 81 -11.56 4.95 -0.45
C LYS A 81 -10.39 5.83 -0.02
N MET A 82 -10.43 6.39 1.18
CA MET A 82 -9.30 7.18 1.70
C MET A 82 -8.16 6.28 2.15
N VAL A 83 -8.48 5.15 2.76
CA VAL A 83 -7.52 4.12 3.15
C VAL A 83 -6.78 3.55 1.94
N ASP A 84 -7.45 3.36 0.81
CA ASP A 84 -6.81 2.86 -0.43
C ASP A 84 -5.83 3.88 -1.07
N LYS A 85 -5.81 5.13 -0.56
CA LYS A 85 -4.85 6.18 -0.94
C LYS A 85 -3.68 6.32 0.03
N VAL A 86 -3.50 5.36 0.94
CA VAL A 86 -2.33 5.32 1.82
C VAL A 86 -1.11 4.87 1.04
N ALA A 87 0.03 5.49 1.33
CA ALA A 87 1.30 5.09 0.74
C ALA A 87 1.60 3.63 1.07
N SER A 88 2.04 2.90 0.05
CA SER A 88 2.35 1.48 0.15
C SER A 88 3.64 1.16 -0.57
N VAL A 89 4.30 0.09 -0.14
CA VAL A 89 5.58 -0.37 -0.70
C VAL A 89 5.54 -1.85 -1.04
N ALA A 90 6.03 -2.19 -2.22
CA ALA A 90 6.22 -3.56 -2.66
C ALA A 90 7.48 -4.16 -2.06
N ILE A 91 7.33 -5.14 -1.16
CA ILE A 91 8.43 -5.82 -0.49
C ILE A 91 8.37 -7.33 -0.72
N PRO A 92 9.50 -8.06 -0.64
CA PRO A 92 9.50 -9.52 -0.76
C PRO A 92 8.51 -10.14 0.23
N ILE A 93 7.79 -11.18 -0.22
CA ILE A 93 6.80 -11.87 0.62
C ILE A 93 7.41 -12.32 1.95
N ALA A 94 8.62 -12.87 1.93
CA ALA A 94 9.31 -13.30 3.14
C ALA A 94 9.50 -12.16 4.15
N VAL A 95 9.81 -10.94 3.68
CA VAL A 95 9.95 -9.76 4.54
C VAL A 95 8.61 -9.35 5.12
N HIS A 96 7.58 -9.20 4.28
CA HIS A 96 6.25 -8.79 4.75
C HIS A 96 5.72 -9.76 5.81
N GLN A 97 5.81 -11.06 5.55
CA GLN A 97 5.31 -12.09 6.45
C GLN A 97 6.13 -12.21 7.73
N LYS A 98 7.45 -11.99 7.68
CA LYS A 98 8.34 -12.16 8.83
C LYS A 98 8.42 -10.91 9.68
N CYS A 99 8.58 -9.75 9.08
CA CYS A 99 9.09 -8.55 9.76
C CYS A 99 8.07 -7.42 9.89
N SER A 100 7.15 -7.27 8.93
CA SER A 100 6.19 -6.19 8.97
C SER A 100 5.29 -6.27 10.21
N GLU A 101 5.09 -5.13 10.87
CA GLU A 101 4.12 -4.97 11.96
C GLU A 101 2.67 -4.90 11.46
N THR A 102 2.47 -4.69 10.16
CA THR A 102 1.14 -4.57 9.54
C THR A 102 0.60 -5.94 9.11
N TYR A 103 1.48 -6.94 8.98
CA TYR A 103 1.12 -8.25 8.47
C TYR A 103 0.27 -9.05 9.46
N GLY A 104 -0.78 -9.69 8.96
CA GLY A 104 -1.52 -10.73 9.68
C GLY A 104 -2.16 -10.28 11.00
N GLY A 105 -2.48 -8.99 11.14
CA GLY A 105 -3.14 -8.46 12.34
C GLY A 105 -2.23 -8.29 13.55
N ARG A 106 -0.90 -8.27 13.37
CA ARG A 106 0.09 -7.99 14.44
C ARG A 106 -0.14 -6.65 15.14
N ASN A 107 -0.71 -5.68 14.43
CA ASN A 107 -1.13 -4.39 14.95
C ASN A 107 -2.32 -4.46 15.95
N ASN A 108 -2.95 -5.62 16.17
CA ASN A 108 -3.94 -5.81 17.23
C ASN A 108 -3.32 -6.16 18.60
N ARG A 109 -1.99 -6.35 18.67
CA ARG A 109 -1.30 -6.59 19.94
C ARG A 109 -1.55 -5.45 20.92
N LYS A 110 -1.77 -5.78 22.19
CA LYS A 110 -1.92 -4.79 23.26
C LYS A 110 -0.56 -4.21 23.64
N VAL A 111 -0.52 -2.90 23.82
CA VAL A 111 0.65 -2.10 24.23
C VAL A 111 0.23 -1.15 25.34
N GLU A 112 1.13 -0.95 26.30
CA GLU A 112 0.96 0.02 27.38
C GLU A 112 1.47 1.38 26.91
N THR A 113 0.66 2.42 27.08
CA THR A 113 1.06 3.80 26.79
C THR A 113 1.85 4.39 27.96
N GLU A 114 2.47 5.55 27.76
CA GLU A 114 3.18 6.28 28.83
C GLU A 114 2.28 6.61 30.04
N SER A 115 0.96 6.72 29.83
CA SER A 115 -0.03 6.96 30.89
C SER A 115 -0.51 5.68 31.60
N GLY A 116 -0.02 4.50 31.21
CA GLY A 116 -0.46 3.20 31.74
C GLY A 116 -1.74 2.66 31.09
N GLU A 117 -2.27 3.31 30.04
CA GLU A 117 -3.43 2.82 29.30
C GLU A 117 -3.05 1.64 28.40
N MET A 118 -3.87 0.58 28.39
CA MET A 118 -3.67 -0.61 27.55
C MET A 118 -4.49 -0.57 26.26
N ILE A 119 -3.86 -0.11 25.17
CA ILE A 119 -4.49 0.02 23.85
C ILE A 119 -3.87 -0.97 22.84
N THR A 120 -4.46 -1.11 21.67
CA THR A 120 -3.86 -1.88 20.57
C THR A 120 -2.80 -1.05 19.85
N LYS A 121 -1.82 -1.71 19.21
CA LYS A 121 -0.79 -1.01 18.44
C LYS A 121 -1.38 -0.13 17.32
N LYS A 122 -2.45 -0.57 16.65
CA LYS A 122 -3.14 0.27 15.66
C LYS A 122 -3.79 1.53 16.24
N GLU A 123 -4.32 1.46 17.46
CA GLU A 123 -4.88 2.63 18.17
C GLU A 123 -3.76 3.59 18.60
N LEU A 124 -2.60 3.05 19.01
CA LEU A 124 -1.43 3.88 19.29
C LEU A 124 -0.91 4.57 18.02
N ASP A 125 -0.77 3.81 16.93
CA ASP A 125 -0.28 4.31 15.64
C ASP A 125 -1.23 5.35 15.03
N ALA A 126 -2.53 5.22 15.25
CA ALA A 126 -3.52 6.20 14.80
C ALA A 126 -3.37 7.58 15.47
N ARG A 127 -2.75 7.65 16.66
CA ARG A 127 -2.52 8.93 17.37
C ARG A 127 -1.42 9.78 16.71
N ASP A 128 -0.50 9.14 15.99
CA ASP A 128 0.60 9.79 15.26
C ASP A 128 0.99 8.95 14.04
N LEU A 129 0.32 9.22 12.91
CA LEU A 129 0.55 8.50 11.66
C LEU A 129 1.96 8.75 11.09
N GLU A 130 2.58 9.91 11.36
CA GLU A 130 3.95 10.20 10.90
C GLU A 130 4.96 9.33 11.64
N ALA A 131 4.82 9.21 12.96
CA ALA A 131 5.62 8.28 13.75
C ALA A 131 5.36 6.82 13.36
N ALA A 132 4.11 6.45 13.09
CA ALA A 132 3.73 5.11 12.66
C ALA A 132 4.39 4.71 11.32
N VAL A 133 4.51 5.63 10.36
CA VAL A 133 5.24 5.41 9.10
C VAL A 133 6.69 5.01 9.38
N ASN A 134 7.35 5.73 10.27
CA ASN A 134 8.74 5.44 10.63
C ASN A 134 8.87 4.08 11.29
N ALA A 135 8.05 3.80 12.31
CA ALA A 135 8.11 2.53 13.03
C ALA A 135 7.78 1.32 12.15
N ASN A 136 6.72 1.39 11.34
CA ASN A 136 6.34 0.31 10.44
C ASN A 136 7.39 0.10 9.33
N TRP A 137 7.97 1.18 8.79
CA TRP A 137 9.03 1.05 7.79
C TRP A 137 10.33 0.50 8.39
N ASP A 138 10.72 0.93 9.59
CA ASP A 138 11.94 0.46 10.27
C ASP A 138 11.94 -1.06 10.45
N ALA A 139 10.79 -1.64 10.82
CA ALA A 139 10.62 -3.08 10.95
C ALA A 139 10.88 -3.84 9.64
N ASN A 140 10.43 -3.30 8.50
CA ASN A 140 10.71 -3.86 7.19
C ASN A 140 12.16 -3.61 6.76
N ALA A 141 12.66 -2.39 6.97
CA ALA A 141 13.99 -1.94 6.57
C ALA A 141 15.11 -2.76 7.22
N GLU A 142 14.96 -3.14 8.49
CA GLU A 142 15.92 -3.99 9.18
C GLU A 142 16.09 -5.34 8.48
N CYS A 143 14.99 -5.99 8.11
CA CYS A 143 15.03 -7.27 7.39
C CYS A 143 15.53 -7.11 5.95
N LEU A 144 15.11 -6.06 5.25
CA LEU A 144 15.59 -5.77 3.90
C LEU A 144 17.11 -5.54 3.87
N LYS A 145 17.64 -4.84 4.86
CA LYS A 145 19.07 -4.64 5.02
C LYS A 145 19.80 -5.95 5.28
N ASN A 146 19.32 -6.72 6.25
CA ASN A 146 20.02 -7.91 6.73
C ASN A 146 19.91 -9.12 5.78
N GLU A 147 18.78 -9.28 5.10
CA GLU A 147 18.48 -10.47 4.27
C GLU A 147 18.59 -10.21 2.76
N TYR A 148 18.39 -8.97 2.33
CA TYR A 148 18.38 -8.59 0.91
C TYR A 148 19.48 -7.59 0.55
N GLY A 149 20.32 -7.19 1.52
CA GLY A 149 21.46 -6.30 1.29
C GLY A 149 21.05 -4.88 0.85
N MET A 150 19.84 -4.44 1.19
CA MET A 150 19.38 -3.09 0.86
C MET A 150 20.27 -2.04 1.53
N SER A 151 20.73 -1.04 0.77
CA SER A 151 21.57 0.03 1.30
C SER A 151 20.77 1.01 2.16
N ASN A 152 21.44 1.70 3.09
CA ASN A 152 20.80 2.72 3.91
C ASN A 152 20.23 3.85 3.05
N GLU A 153 20.90 4.20 1.95
CA GLU A 153 20.44 5.24 1.02
C GLU A 153 19.09 4.85 0.40
N LYS A 154 18.92 3.58 0.00
CA LYS A 154 17.65 3.11 -0.58
C LYS A 154 16.54 3.04 0.46
N ILE A 155 16.86 2.63 1.69
CA ILE A 155 15.92 2.63 2.82
C ILE A 155 15.36 4.03 3.05
N GLU A 156 16.23 5.05 3.08
CA GLU A 156 15.81 6.43 3.31
C GLU A 156 15.12 7.06 2.10
N GLU A 157 15.47 6.66 0.87
CA GLU A 157 14.74 7.05 -0.34
C GLU A 157 13.28 6.56 -0.29
N ILE A 158 13.06 5.29 0.09
CA ILE A 158 11.73 4.70 0.23
C ILE A 158 10.97 5.41 1.35
N ARG A 159 11.60 5.62 2.52
CA ARG A 159 11.00 6.35 3.65
C ARG A 159 10.53 7.74 3.23
N ALA A 160 11.40 8.49 2.55
CA ALA A 160 11.07 9.83 2.07
C ALA A 160 9.88 9.82 1.08
N LYS A 161 9.81 8.81 0.21
CA LYS A 161 8.70 8.66 -0.74
C LYS A 161 7.38 8.29 -0.06
N LEU A 162 7.40 7.41 0.95
CA LEU A 162 6.23 7.09 1.78
C LEU A 162 5.69 8.34 2.47
N HIS A 163 6.56 9.11 3.13
CA HIS A 163 6.17 10.38 3.76
C HIS A 163 5.62 11.39 2.77
N LYS A 164 6.25 11.52 1.60
CA LYS A 164 5.78 12.44 0.55
C LYS A 164 4.35 12.10 0.11
N LEU A 165 4.06 10.83 -0.13
CA LEU A 165 2.73 10.39 -0.58
C LEU A 165 1.68 10.62 0.51
N ASN A 166 1.96 10.22 1.75
CA ASN A 166 1.01 10.41 2.86
C ASN A 166 0.71 11.89 3.15
N ARG A 167 1.71 12.77 3.07
CA ARG A 167 1.49 14.23 3.18
C ARG A 167 0.65 14.78 2.03
N ASN A 168 0.85 14.28 0.80
CA ASN A 168 0.08 14.75 -0.36
C ASN A 168 -1.42 14.45 -0.26
N VAL A 169 -1.80 13.39 0.47
CA VAL A 169 -3.20 13.03 0.72
C VAL A 169 -3.73 13.56 2.07
N GLY A 170 -2.90 14.32 2.81
CA GLY A 170 -3.31 15.02 4.02
C GLY A 170 -3.46 14.14 5.26
N LEU A 171 -2.71 13.03 5.36
CA LEU A 171 -2.72 12.21 6.58
C LEU A 171 -1.99 12.86 7.77
N TYR A 172 -1.03 13.74 7.48
CA TYR A 172 -0.30 14.59 8.43
C TYR A 172 0.46 15.70 7.68
#